data_AF-A0A4V2JBS0-F1
#
_entry.id   AF-A0A4V2JBS0-F1
#
_cell.length_a   1.000
_cell.length_b   1.000
_cell.length_c   1.000
_cell.angle_alpha   90.00
_cell.angle_beta   90.00
_cell.angle_gamma   90.00
#
_symmetry.space_group_name_H-M   'P 1'
#
loop_
_entity.id
_entity.type
_entity.pdbx_description
1 polymer ?
#
loop_
_entity_poly.entity_id
_entity_poly.type
_entity_poly.pdbx_seq_one_letter_code
_entity_poly.pdbx_strand_id
1 'polypeptide(L)'
;MTAWAGMAPAGEAGDAVFADRGPWSLEDAGLRWSLHVEGPEMPGFLPIKNGSLTLTQAIDPSDQQPVLRLVQQTDTRMREIGPFPVSGGDPVLTFFLEQVTRDMARLTGGSPHYIRNRIKDALFEGGKIDRQGDGSVARFSPFAQDANAPRMGGFSTLTLSFVLGDPRQPIRELRAETQGPQPGYLTRMELQ
;
A
#
# COMPACT_ATOMS: atom_id res chain seq x y z
N MET A 1 -4.85 4.59 35.72
CA MET A 1 -4.16 3.45 35.08
C MET A 1 -3.72 3.90 33.70
N THR A 2 -2.48 4.35 33.58
CA THR A 2 -1.92 4.81 32.31
C THR A 2 -1.46 3.58 31.55
N ALA A 3 -2.13 3.25 30.44
CA ALA A 3 -1.74 2.16 29.57
C ALA A 3 -0.42 2.52 28.86
N TRP A 4 0.60 1.70 29.03
CA TRP A 4 1.84 1.80 28.29
C TRP A 4 1.56 1.21 26.90
N ALA A 5 1.59 2.04 25.87
CA ALA A 5 1.71 1.55 24.50
C ALA A 5 3.03 0.77 24.41
N GLY A 6 2.95 -0.56 24.44
CA GLY A 6 4.11 -1.42 24.31
C GLY A 6 4.76 -1.17 22.96
N MET A 7 5.96 -0.60 22.95
CA MET A 7 6.77 -0.52 21.74
C MET A 7 7.16 -1.95 21.38
N ALA A 8 6.53 -2.49 20.35
CA ALA A 8 6.83 -3.79 19.77
C ALA A 8 8.32 -3.88 19.33
N PRO A 9 8.92 -5.08 19.28
CA PRO A 9 10.26 -5.26 18.72
C PRO A 9 10.32 -4.72 17.29
N ALA A 10 11.47 -4.15 16.91
CA ALA A 10 11.73 -3.71 15.55
C ALA A 10 11.45 -4.88 14.58
N GLY A 11 10.62 -4.64 13.56
CA GLY A 11 10.18 -5.65 12.59
C GLY A 11 8.74 -6.14 12.75
N GLU A 12 8.12 -6.09 13.93
CA GLU A 12 6.75 -6.66 14.13
C GLU A 12 5.71 -6.04 13.20
N ALA A 13 5.77 -4.72 12.99
CA ALA A 13 4.87 -4.02 12.08
C ALA A 13 5.05 -4.52 10.64
N GLY A 14 6.29 -4.73 10.21
CA GLY A 14 6.63 -5.26 8.89
C GLY A 14 6.12 -6.68 8.71
N ASP A 15 6.37 -7.55 9.69
CA ASP A 15 5.90 -8.93 9.69
C ASP A 15 4.37 -9.03 9.59
N ALA A 16 3.64 -8.15 10.28
CA ALA A 16 2.18 -8.11 10.21
C ALA A 16 1.68 -7.66 8.82
N VAL A 17 2.35 -6.69 8.19
CA VAL A 17 2.01 -6.22 6.84
C VAL A 17 2.34 -7.31 5.80
N PHE A 18 3.50 -7.96 5.91
CA PHE A 18 3.96 -8.99 4.98
C PHE A 18 3.59 -10.42 5.40
N ALA A 19 2.67 -10.58 6.34
CA ALA A 19 2.19 -11.89 6.77
C ALA A 19 1.82 -12.76 5.58
N ASP A 20 2.23 -14.03 5.64
CA ASP A 20 1.88 -15.00 4.60
C ASP A 20 0.37 -15.22 4.61
N ARG A 21 -0.27 -14.76 3.53
CA ARG A 21 -1.72 -14.83 3.28
C ARG A 21 -2.06 -15.93 2.28
N GLY A 22 -1.05 -16.57 1.69
CA GLY A 22 -1.23 -17.67 0.78
C GLY A 22 -1.58 -18.97 1.52
N PRO A 23 -2.14 -19.96 0.80
CA PRO A 23 -2.67 -19.84 -0.55
C PRO A 23 -3.98 -19.04 -0.56
N TRP A 24 -4.10 -18.11 -1.50
CA TRP A 24 -5.34 -17.38 -1.74
C TRP A 24 -6.37 -18.30 -2.38
N SER A 25 -7.59 -18.28 -1.85
CA SER A 25 -8.77 -18.89 -2.47
C SER A 25 -9.87 -17.85 -2.46
N LEU A 26 -10.24 -17.39 -3.65
CA LEU A 26 -11.25 -16.35 -3.82
C LEU A 26 -12.55 -16.96 -4.35
N GLU A 27 -13.68 -16.48 -3.83
CA GLU A 27 -14.98 -16.74 -4.44
C GLU A 27 -15.10 -16.06 -5.81
N ASP A 28 -16.10 -16.45 -6.61
CA ASP A 28 -16.26 -16.01 -8.00
C ASP A 28 -16.32 -14.48 -8.18
N ALA A 29 -16.79 -13.74 -7.16
CA ALA A 29 -16.88 -12.28 -7.21
C ALA A 29 -15.54 -11.55 -6.99
N GLY A 30 -14.52 -12.22 -6.44
CA GLY A 30 -13.26 -11.61 -6.04
C GLY A 30 -13.40 -10.64 -4.85
N LEU A 31 -12.32 -9.93 -4.56
CA LEU A 31 -12.25 -8.91 -3.50
C LEU A 31 -12.06 -7.54 -4.10
N ARG A 32 -12.74 -6.52 -3.57
CA ARG A 32 -12.71 -5.16 -4.13
C ARG A 32 -12.31 -4.13 -3.09
N TRP A 33 -11.37 -3.26 -3.47
CA TRP A 33 -11.02 -2.06 -2.73
C TRP A 33 -11.54 -0.85 -3.48
N SER A 34 -12.07 0.14 -2.78
CA SER A 34 -12.12 1.50 -3.30
C SER A 34 -10.70 2.03 -3.48
N LEU A 35 -10.48 2.92 -4.44
CA LEU A 35 -9.19 3.57 -4.67
C LEU A 35 -9.42 5.07 -4.82
N HIS A 36 -8.76 5.84 -3.97
CA HIS A 36 -8.81 7.29 -3.96
C HIS A 36 -7.40 7.86 -3.92
N VAL A 37 -7.13 8.85 -4.78
CA VAL A 37 -5.82 9.51 -4.88
C VAL A 37 -6.03 11.02 -5.00
N GLU A 38 -5.44 11.76 -4.07
CA GLU A 38 -5.37 13.22 -4.05
C GLU A 38 -3.90 13.68 -4.06
N GLY A 39 -3.69 14.90 -4.53
CA GLY A 39 -2.39 15.53 -4.59
C GLY A 39 -2.47 16.86 -5.32
N PRO A 40 -1.34 17.56 -5.49
CA PRO A 40 -1.33 18.89 -6.06
C PRO A 40 -1.68 18.84 -7.55
N GLU A 41 -2.31 19.91 -8.04
CA GLU A 41 -2.53 20.10 -9.47
C GLU A 41 -1.19 20.36 -10.17
N MET A 42 -0.65 19.34 -10.82
CA MET A 42 0.57 19.47 -11.60
C MET A 42 0.59 18.57 -12.84
N PRO A 43 1.32 18.96 -13.90
CA PRO A 43 1.31 18.24 -15.17
C PRO A 43 1.59 16.73 -15.07
N GLY A 44 0.54 15.95 -15.37
CA GLY A 44 0.57 14.49 -15.41
C GLY A 44 0.64 13.80 -14.05
N PHE A 45 0.32 14.49 -12.95
CA PHE A 45 -0.27 13.82 -11.80
C PHE A 45 -1.78 13.68 -12.06
N LEU A 46 -2.32 12.48 -11.86
CA LEU A 46 -3.71 12.17 -12.18
C LEU A 46 -4.42 11.75 -10.88
N PRO A 47 -5.19 12.66 -10.23
CA PRO A 47 -5.99 12.28 -9.08
C PRO A 47 -7.06 11.26 -9.49
N ILE A 48 -7.46 10.42 -8.54
CA ILE A 48 -8.50 9.40 -8.72
C ILE A 48 -9.58 9.70 -7.69
N LYS A 49 -10.74 10.17 -8.16
CA LYS A 49 -11.86 10.47 -7.25
C LYS A 49 -12.60 9.20 -6.88
N ASN A 50 -13.01 8.44 -7.91
CA ASN A 50 -13.78 7.21 -7.78
C ASN A 50 -13.09 6.07 -8.53
N GLY A 51 -12.11 5.44 -7.89
CA GLY A 51 -11.45 4.25 -8.42
C GLY A 51 -11.83 2.98 -7.67
N SER A 52 -11.51 1.85 -8.26
CA SER A 52 -11.45 0.58 -7.54
C SER A 52 -10.32 -0.32 -8.04
N LEU A 53 -9.89 -1.22 -7.16
CA LEU A 53 -9.01 -2.32 -7.49
C LEU A 53 -9.71 -3.62 -7.11
N THR A 54 -9.89 -4.53 -8.06
CA THR A 54 -10.50 -5.84 -7.81
C THR A 54 -9.45 -6.92 -7.96
N LEU A 55 -9.29 -7.76 -6.94
CA LEU A 55 -8.47 -8.97 -6.98
C LEU A 55 -9.37 -10.16 -7.33
N THR A 56 -9.06 -10.85 -8.43
CA THR A 56 -9.76 -12.06 -8.87
C THR A 56 -8.78 -13.22 -9.03
N GLN A 57 -9.32 -14.43 -8.97
CA GLN A 57 -8.60 -15.65 -9.28
C GLN A 57 -9.02 -16.15 -10.67
N ALA A 58 -8.07 -16.57 -11.48
CA ALA A 58 -8.28 -17.13 -12.81
C ALA A 58 -7.39 -18.36 -13.02
N ILE A 59 -7.66 -19.13 -14.08
CA ILE A 59 -6.75 -20.18 -14.55
C ILE A 59 -5.84 -19.59 -15.62
N ASP A 60 -4.52 -19.75 -15.47
CA ASP A 60 -3.58 -19.39 -16.52
C ASP A 60 -3.70 -20.40 -17.67
N PRO A 61 -4.01 -19.97 -18.90
CA PRO A 61 -4.20 -20.89 -20.01
C PRO A 61 -2.91 -21.62 -20.42
N SER A 62 -1.73 -21.10 -20.06
CA SER A 62 -0.43 -21.64 -20.47
C SER A 62 -0.02 -22.91 -19.71
N ASP A 63 -0.36 -23.01 -18.42
CA ASP A 63 0.02 -24.13 -17.55
C ASP A 63 -1.16 -24.73 -16.75
N GLN A 64 -2.37 -24.19 -16.94
CA GLN A 64 -3.60 -24.59 -16.25
C GLN A 64 -3.54 -24.44 -14.72
N GLN A 65 -2.66 -23.59 -14.20
CA GLN A 65 -2.54 -23.30 -12.76
C GLN A 65 -3.39 -22.08 -12.36
N PRO A 66 -3.88 -22.04 -11.11
CA PRO A 66 -4.57 -20.87 -10.61
C PRO A 66 -3.60 -19.69 -10.41
N VAL A 67 -4.01 -18.52 -10.86
CA VAL A 67 -3.29 -17.26 -10.74
C VAL A 67 -4.23 -16.16 -10.25
N LEU A 68 -3.65 -15.16 -9.59
CA LEU A 68 -4.35 -13.95 -9.19
C LEU A 68 -4.17 -12.85 -10.24
N ARG A 69 -5.19 -12.01 -10.41
CA ARG A 69 -5.20 -10.85 -11.30
C ARG A 69 -5.81 -9.66 -10.57
N LEU A 70 -5.24 -8.48 -10.80
CA LEU A 70 -5.79 -7.22 -10.32
C LEU A 70 -6.39 -6.46 -11.49
N VAL A 71 -7.61 -5.96 -11.33
CA VAL A 71 -8.26 -5.05 -12.27
C VAL A 71 -8.37 -3.68 -11.62
N GLN A 72 -7.60 -2.72 -12.11
CA GLN A 72 -7.77 -1.32 -11.75
C GLN A 72 -8.81 -0.68 -12.65
N GLN A 73 -9.82 -0.05 -12.06
CA GLN A 73 -10.77 0.79 -12.76
C GLN A 73 -10.73 2.20 -12.15
N THR A 74 -10.61 3.22 -12.99
CA THR A 74 -10.65 4.63 -12.60
C THR A 74 -11.60 5.39 -13.53
N ASP A 75 -11.77 6.69 -13.28
CA ASP A 75 -12.55 7.60 -14.12
C ASP A 75 -12.06 7.62 -15.59
N THR A 76 -10.80 7.25 -15.85
CA THR A 76 -10.15 7.43 -17.16
C THR A 76 -9.61 6.15 -17.79
N ARG A 77 -9.45 5.07 -17.02
CA ARG A 77 -8.85 3.83 -17.52
C ARG A 77 -9.34 2.58 -16.78
N MET A 78 -9.32 1.47 -17.52
CA MET A 78 -9.38 0.13 -16.98
C MET A 78 -8.08 -0.60 -17.36
N ARG A 79 -7.44 -1.27 -16.40
CA ARG A 79 -6.20 -2.00 -16.62
C ARG A 79 -6.18 -3.29 -15.82
N GLU A 80 -5.79 -4.36 -16.47
CA GLU A 80 -5.43 -5.62 -15.81
C GLU A 80 -3.94 -5.65 -15.44
N ILE A 81 -3.63 -6.26 -14.30
CA ILE A 81 -2.29 -6.33 -13.70
C ILE A 81 -2.09 -7.75 -13.17
N GLY A 82 -0.98 -8.38 -13.54
CA GLY A 82 -0.68 -9.77 -13.21
C GLY A 82 -0.16 -10.53 -14.43
N PRO A 83 -0.09 -11.87 -14.37
CA PRO A 83 -0.56 -12.72 -13.27
C PRO A 83 0.31 -12.62 -12.00
N PHE A 84 -0.27 -12.96 -10.84
CA PHE A 84 0.43 -13.16 -9.56
C PHE A 84 0.23 -14.59 -9.05
N PRO A 85 1.21 -15.19 -8.34
CA PRO A 85 1.04 -16.53 -7.80
C PRO A 85 0.03 -16.55 -6.65
N VAL A 86 -0.82 -17.59 -6.58
CA VAL A 86 -1.77 -17.79 -5.47
C VAL A 86 -1.08 -18.09 -4.14
N SER A 87 0.17 -18.54 -4.15
CA SER A 87 0.97 -18.82 -2.95
C SER A 87 1.80 -17.61 -2.48
N GLY A 88 1.66 -16.45 -3.13
CA GLY A 88 2.43 -15.26 -2.81
C GLY A 88 1.82 -14.42 -1.68
N GLY A 89 2.56 -13.39 -1.28
CA GLY A 89 2.04 -12.32 -0.44
C GLY A 89 0.94 -11.51 -1.14
N ASP A 90 0.43 -10.47 -0.46
CA ASP A 90 -0.71 -9.68 -0.95
C ASP A 90 -0.39 -8.87 -2.24
N PRO A 91 -1.03 -9.18 -3.39
CA PRO A 91 -0.84 -8.41 -4.61
C PRO A 91 -1.32 -6.96 -4.50
N VAL A 92 -2.32 -6.70 -3.66
CA VAL A 92 -2.89 -5.36 -3.40
C VAL A 92 -1.87 -4.48 -2.70
N LEU A 93 -1.14 -5.02 -1.72
CA LEU A 93 -0.01 -4.33 -1.08
C LEU A 93 1.07 -3.97 -2.09
N THR A 94 1.44 -4.92 -2.96
CA THR A 94 2.45 -4.69 -4.01
C THR A 94 2.01 -3.56 -4.95
N PHE A 95 0.75 -3.60 -5.42
CA PHE A 95 0.18 -2.55 -6.26
C PHE A 95 0.22 -1.18 -5.56
N PHE A 96 -0.20 -1.13 -4.30
CA PHE A 96 -0.28 0.09 -3.51
C PHE A 96 1.09 0.74 -3.31
N LEU A 97 2.11 -0.02 -2.90
CA LEU A 97 3.46 0.49 -2.68
C LEU A 97 4.10 1.02 -3.98
N GLU A 98 3.84 0.35 -5.09
CA GLU A 98 4.29 0.82 -6.40
C GLU A 98 3.51 2.06 -6.86
N GLN A 99 2.21 2.18 -6.55
CA GLN A 99 1.45 3.41 -6.80
C GLN A 99 2.06 4.59 -6.04
N VAL A 100 2.32 4.45 -4.74
CA VAL A 100 2.98 5.48 -3.91
C VAL A 100 4.34 5.87 -4.48
N THR A 101 5.13 4.87 -4.91
CA THR A 101 6.46 5.11 -5.48
C THR A 101 6.38 5.93 -6.77
N ARG A 102 5.47 5.56 -7.69
CA ARG A 102 5.28 6.30 -8.96
C ARG A 102 4.76 7.71 -8.72
N ASP A 103 3.80 7.88 -7.82
CA ASP A 103 3.21 9.17 -7.53
C ASP A 103 4.25 10.11 -6.93
N MET A 104 5.00 9.66 -5.92
CA MET A 104 6.09 10.46 -5.35
C MET A 104 7.16 10.79 -6.39
N ALA A 105 7.58 9.84 -7.23
CA ALA A 105 8.57 10.09 -8.28
C ALA A 105 8.06 11.14 -9.28
N ARG A 106 6.77 11.08 -9.65
CA ARG A 106 6.12 12.04 -10.55
C ARG A 106 6.06 13.44 -9.93
N LEU A 107 5.70 13.53 -8.66
CA LEU A 107 5.50 14.79 -7.94
C LEU A 107 6.83 15.47 -7.57
N THR A 108 7.88 14.70 -7.31
CA THR A 108 9.17 15.23 -6.83
C THR A 108 10.27 15.24 -7.89
N GLY A 109 10.09 14.51 -9.00
CA GLY A 109 11.17 14.21 -9.94
C GLY A 109 12.22 13.22 -9.40
N GLY A 110 11.97 12.61 -8.23
CA GLY A 110 12.87 11.68 -7.57
C GLY A 110 12.99 10.33 -8.30
N SER A 111 14.06 9.59 -7.99
CA SER A 111 14.29 8.25 -8.54
C SER A 111 13.31 7.23 -7.96
N PRO A 112 12.52 6.51 -8.78
CA PRO A 112 11.66 5.42 -8.30
C PRO A 112 12.43 4.33 -7.56
N HIS A 113 13.66 4.03 -7.99
CA HIS A 113 14.50 3.03 -7.33
C HIS A 113 14.89 3.47 -5.90
N TYR A 114 15.27 4.74 -5.75
CA TYR A 114 15.59 5.31 -4.43
C TYR A 114 14.38 5.26 -3.50
N ILE A 115 13.24 5.75 -3.98
CA ILE A 115 11.98 5.79 -3.23
C ILE A 115 11.57 4.38 -2.78
N ARG A 116 11.61 3.40 -3.70
CA ARG A 116 11.31 2.00 -3.40
C ARG A 116 12.24 1.44 -2.32
N ASN A 117 13.54 1.69 -2.41
CA ASN A 117 14.48 1.21 -1.40
C ASN A 117 14.17 1.80 -0.02
N ARG A 118 13.92 3.12 0.07
CA ARG A 118 13.58 3.76 1.35
C ARG A 118 12.27 3.25 1.95
N ILE A 119 11.25 3.03 1.12
CA ILE A 119 9.99 2.40 1.55
C ILE A 119 10.25 0.98 2.06
N LYS A 120 11.02 0.19 1.32
CA LYS A 120 11.40 -1.18 1.69
C LYS A 120 12.13 -1.19 3.04
N ASP A 121 13.20 -0.41 3.19
CA ASP A 121 13.99 -0.32 4.42
C ASP A 121 13.08 0.01 5.61
N ALA A 122 12.17 0.98 5.45
CA ALA A 122 11.26 1.36 6.51
C ALA A 122 10.26 0.27 6.90
N LEU A 123 9.76 -0.50 5.93
CA LEU A 123 8.84 -1.60 6.19
C LEU A 123 9.53 -2.80 6.85
N PHE A 124 10.82 -3.05 6.60
CA PHE A 124 11.58 -4.16 7.20
C PHE A 124 12.22 -3.82 8.56
N GLU A 125 12.78 -2.62 8.68
CA GLU A 125 13.62 -2.26 9.84
C GLU A 125 12.88 -1.40 10.86
N GLY A 126 11.69 -0.91 10.51
CA GLY A 126 10.99 0.10 11.29
C GLY A 126 9.50 -0.16 11.47
N GLY A 127 8.80 0.96 11.68
CA GLY A 127 7.37 0.98 11.89
C GLY A 127 6.94 0.85 13.35
N LYS A 128 5.67 1.16 13.59
CA LYS A 128 4.97 0.99 14.86
C LYS A 128 3.67 0.28 14.58
N ILE A 129 3.28 -0.64 15.45
CA ILE A 129 2.01 -1.33 15.36
C ILE A 129 1.20 -1.07 16.63
N ASP A 130 0.01 -0.50 16.45
CA ASP A 130 -0.93 -0.26 17.54
C ASP A 130 -2.05 -1.30 17.46
N ARG A 131 -2.19 -2.13 18.48
CA ARG A 131 -3.29 -3.11 18.56
C ARG A 131 -4.58 -2.40 19.00
N GLN A 132 -5.66 -2.62 18.26
CA GLN A 132 -6.97 -2.03 18.51
C GLN A 132 -8.06 -3.09 18.38
N GLY A 133 -8.66 -3.51 19.50
CA GLY A 133 -9.69 -4.55 19.50
C GLY A 133 -9.19 -5.88 18.93
N ASP A 134 -9.87 -6.38 17.89
CA ASP A 134 -9.51 -7.59 17.12
C ASP A 134 -8.51 -7.33 15.98
N GLY A 135 -8.11 -6.07 15.76
CA GLY A 135 -7.22 -5.67 14.67
C GLY A 135 -5.99 -4.90 15.15
N SER A 136 -5.23 -4.41 14.18
CA SER A 136 -4.06 -3.55 14.45
C SER A 136 -3.84 -2.54 13.34
N VAL A 137 -3.12 -1.46 13.65
CA VAL A 137 -2.72 -0.44 12.70
C VAL A 137 -1.21 -0.35 12.67
N ALA A 138 -0.61 -0.75 11.56
CA ALA A 138 0.83 -0.62 11.33
C ALA A 138 1.13 0.72 10.63
N ARG A 139 2.10 1.49 11.14
CA ARG A 139 2.47 2.81 10.63
C ARG A 139 3.97 2.93 10.40
N PHE A 140 4.37 3.51 9.28
CA PHE A 140 5.77 3.66 8.87
C PHE A 140 6.04 5.06 8.35
N SER A 141 7.25 5.58 8.55
CA SER A 141 7.67 6.90 8.06
C SER A 141 8.97 6.77 7.27
N PRO A 142 8.91 6.42 5.97
CA PRO A 142 10.08 6.00 5.20
C PRO A 142 11.21 7.02 5.13
N PHE A 143 10.86 8.30 5.25
CA PHE A 143 11.78 9.42 5.03
C PHE A 143 12.07 10.25 6.29
N ALA A 144 11.65 9.79 7.48
CA ALA A 144 11.76 10.56 8.71
C ALA A 144 13.20 11.01 9.07
N GLN A 145 14.20 10.25 8.62
CA GLN A 145 15.63 10.53 8.87
C GLN A 145 16.43 10.61 7.55
N ASP A 146 15.75 10.89 6.44
CA ASP A 146 16.38 10.86 5.12
C ASP A 146 17.16 12.14 4.83
N ALA A 147 18.43 11.99 4.42
CA ALA A 147 19.30 13.12 4.10
C ALA A 147 18.81 13.96 2.91
N ASN A 148 17.98 13.38 2.03
CA ASN A 148 17.41 14.06 0.88
C ASN A 148 16.07 14.77 1.20
N ALA A 149 15.61 14.78 2.47
CA ALA A 149 14.36 15.40 2.89
C ALA A 149 14.10 16.81 2.33
N PRO A 150 15.08 17.74 2.25
CA PRO A 150 14.85 19.08 1.69
C PRO A 150 14.41 19.09 0.22
N ARG A 151 14.67 18.01 -0.53
CA ARG A 151 14.36 17.88 -1.96
C ARG A 151 13.02 17.17 -2.22
N MET A 152 12.36 16.69 -1.17
CA MET A 152 11.18 15.83 -1.29
C MET A 152 9.86 16.61 -1.35
N GLY A 153 9.89 17.95 -1.28
CA GLY A 153 8.68 18.78 -1.44
C GLY A 153 7.55 18.41 -0.48
N GLY A 154 7.88 18.06 0.77
CA GLY A 154 6.94 17.63 1.82
C GLY A 154 6.79 16.11 1.99
N PHE A 155 7.23 15.30 1.02
CA PHE A 155 7.23 13.83 1.16
C PHE A 155 8.17 13.28 2.23
N SER A 156 9.06 14.11 2.81
CA SER A 156 9.81 13.74 4.01
C SER A 156 8.91 13.37 5.20
N THR A 157 7.65 13.85 5.19
CA THR A 157 6.62 13.55 6.19
C THR A 157 5.72 12.36 5.83
N LEU A 158 5.99 11.68 4.71
CA LEU A 158 5.16 10.58 4.23
C LEU A 158 4.98 9.53 5.32
N THR A 159 3.72 9.22 5.62
CA THR A 159 3.34 8.13 6.51
C THR A 159 2.58 7.08 5.72
N LEU A 160 3.03 5.83 5.82
CA LEU A 160 2.29 4.65 5.34
C LEU A 160 1.52 4.07 6.53
N SER A 161 0.25 3.75 6.37
CA SER A 161 -0.60 3.12 7.37
C SER A 161 -1.37 1.95 6.79
N PHE A 162 -1.46 0.86 7.56
CA PHE A 162 -2.17 -0.35 7.16
C PHE A 162 -3.09 -0.80 8.29
N VAL A 163 -4.39 -0.96 7.99
CA VAL A 163 -5.37 -1.52 8.94
C VAL A 163 -5.47 -3.01 8.70
N LEU A 164 -5.10 -3.78 9.71
CA LEU A 164 -4.94 -5.22 9.67
C LEU A 164 -6.00 -5.88 10.57
N GLY A 165 -6.53 -7.02 10.13
CA GLY A 165 -7.38 -7.92 10.93
C GLY A 165 -6.66 -9.24 11.19
N ASP A 166 -7.36 -10.35 10.95
CA ASP A 166 -6.75 -11.69 10.91
C ASP A 166 -5.59 -11.72 9.87
N PRO A 167 -4.40 -12.22 10.22
CA PRO A 167 -3.26 -12.29 9.30
C PRO A 167 -3.51 -13.09 8.01
N ARG A 168 -4.50 -13.99 7.98
CA ARG A 168 -4.93 -14.73 6.78
C ARG A 168 -5.94 -13.98 5.92
N GLN A 169 -6.48 -12.87 6.43
CA GLN A 169 -7.42 -12.02 5.71
C GLN A 169 -6.67 -10.90 4.97
N PRO A 170 -7.29 -10.33 3.92
CA PRO A 170 -6.71 -9.20 3.18
C PRO A 170 -6.53 -7.97 4.08
N ILE A 171 -5.60 -7.09 3.70
CA ILE A 171 -5.45 -5.79 4.38
C ILE A 171 -6.72 -4.96 4.16
N ARG A 172 -7.35 -4.50 5.26
CA ARG A 172 -8.63 -3.78 5.22
C ARG A 172 -8.47 -2.37 4.66
N GLU A 173 -7.40 -1.68 5.04
CA GLU A 173 -7.06 -0.35 4.51
C GLU A 173 -5.55 -0.21 4.26
N LEU A 174 -5.19 0.36 3.12
CA LEU A 174 -3.84 0.81 2.79
C LEU A 174 -3.87 2.31 2.54
N ARG A 175 -3.06 3.06 3.28
CA ARG A 175 -3.07 4.53 3.22
C ARG A 175 -1.66 5.10 3.21
N ALA A 176 -1.43 6.10 2.36
CA ALA A 176 -0.19 6.86 2.36
C ALA A 176 -0.53 8.35 2.25
N GLU A 177 0.04 9.15 3.14
CA GLU A 177 -0.25 10.58 3.20
C GLU A 177 0.97 11.39 3.60
N THR A 178 1.02 12.64 3.14
CA THR A 178 1.97 13.65 3.63
C THR A 178 1.28 14.57 4.63
N GLN A 179 2.03 15.11 5.58
CA GLN A 179 1.51 16.12 6.51
C GLN A 179 1.44 17.51 5.86
N GLY A 180 0.41 18.27 6.23
CA GLY A 180 0.23 19.65 5.79
C GLY A 180 -0.30 19.80 4.36
N PRO A 181 -0.56 21.05 3.94
CA PRO A 181 -1.22 21.33 2.66
C PRO A 181 -0.31 21.14 1.43
N GLN A 182 1.00 20.98 1.62
CA GLN A 182 1.95 20.77 0.52
C GLN A 182 2.82 19.53 0.80
N PRO A 183 2.81 18.51 -0.09
CA PRO A 183 2.09 18.46 -1.35
C PRO A 183 0.58 18.18 -1.17
N GLY A 184 0.12 17.86 0.04
CA GLY A 184 -1.27 17.43 0.27
C GLY A 184 -1.57 16.10 -0.43
N TYR A 185 -0.58 15.20 -0.48
CA TYR A 185 -0.72 13.90 -1.12
C TYR A 185 -1.47 12.94 -0.19
N LEU A 186 -2.43 12.22 -0.76
CA LEU A 186 -3.16 11.13 -0.13
C LEU A 186 -3.41 10.04 -1.17
N THR A 187 -3.08 8.80 -0.85
CA THR A 187 -3.65 7.63 -1.52
C THR A 187 -4.25 6.72 -0.47
N ARG A 188 -5.48 6.24 -0.73
CA ARG A 188 -6.22 5.37 0.17
C ARG A 188 -6.89 4.27 -0.64
N MET A 189 -6.76 3.05 -0.14
CA MET A 189 -7.48 1.89 -0.61
C MET A 189 -8.20 1.23 0.55
N GLU A 190 -9.51 1.02 0.44
CA GLU A 190 -10.34 0.48 1.52
C GLU A 190 -11.19 -0.67 0.99
N LEU A 191 -11.04 -1.84 1.61
CA LEU A 191 -11.78 -3.07 1.28
C LEU A 191 -13.29 -2.81 1.42
N GLN A 192 -14.08 -3.31 0.47
CA GLN A 192 -15.54 -3.13 0.39
C GLN A 192 -16.29 -4.40 0.78
#